data_AF-R2QQ34-F1
#
_entry.id   AF-R2QQ34-F1
#
_cell.length_a   1.000
_cell.length_b   1.000
_cell.length_c   1.000
_cell.angle_alpha   90.00
_cell.angle_beta   90.00
_cell.angle_gamma   90.00
#
_symmetry.space_group_name_H-M   'P 1'
#
loop_
_entity.id
_entity.type
_entity.pdbx_description
1 polymer ?
#
loop_
_entity_poly.entity_id
_entity_poly.type
_entity_poly.pdbx_seq_one_letter_code
_entity_poly.pdbx_strand_id
1 'polypeptide(L)'
;MLKKVHKTFSKTEKKVFERLLWAQSHGGVLSRQELCEYLWEDGQTSSNMSQLSCLINKIKIKFEHAGVTHEIITTLWGRGYKLNEEFYQRWLAEEQEAQLYSPQSVI
;
A
#
# COMPACT_ATOMS: atom_id res chain seq x y z
N MET A 1 15.00 -0.71 -1.49
CA MET A 1 14.61 -1.78 -0.56
C MET A 1 13.11 -2.05 -0.61
N LEU A 2 12.28 -1.02 -0.48
CA LEU A 2 10.81 -1.10 -0.44
C LEU A 2 10.23 -1.75 -1.70
N LYS A 3 10.76 -1.41 -2.88
CA LYS A 3 10.33 -2.01 -4.15
C LYS A 3 10.59 -3.53 -4.20
N LYS A 4 11.62 -4.03 -3.52
CA LYS A 4 11.91 -5.48 -3.42
C LYS A 4 10.83 -6.18 -2.59
N VAL A 5 10.41 -5.58 -1.48
CA VAL A 5 9.31 -6.09 -0.65
C VAL A 5 8.01 -6.13 -1.46
N HIS A 6 7.69 -5.06 -2.19
CA HIS A 6 6.50 -4.99 -3.04
C HIS A 6 6.43 -6.11 -4.09
N LYS A 7 7.58 -6.54 -4.66
CA LYS A 7 7.61 -7.67 -5.60
C LYS A 7 7.14 -8.98 -4.99
N THR A 8 7.24 -9.16 -3.67
CA THR A 8 6.79 -10.35 -2.93
C THR A 8 5.28 -10.35 -2.59
N PHE A 9 4.56 -9.29 -2.95
CA PHE A 9 3.13 -9.21 -2.68
C PHE A 9 2.37 -10.18 -3.60
N SER A 10 1.37 -10.84 -3.03
CA SER A 10 0.32 -11.52 -3.77
C SER A 10 -0.45 -10.52 -4.63
N LYS A 11 -1.23 -11.01 -5.60
CA LYS A 11 -2.03 -10.16 -6.50
C LYS A 11 -2.97 -9.22 -5.72
N THR A 12 -3.64 -9.73 -4.68
CA THR A 12 -4.58 -8.93 -3.89
C THR A 12 -3.87 -7.93 -2.99
N GLU A 13 -2.74 -8.30 -2.37
CA GLU A 13 -1.93 -7.34 -1.60
C GLU A 13 -1.41 -6.20 -2.48
N LYS A 14 -1.00 -6.48 -3.73
CA LYS A 14 -0.61 -5.45 -4.70
C LYS A 14 -1.77 -4.51 -5.00
N LYS A 15 -2.95 -5.05 -5.35
CA LYS A 15 -4.16 -4.24 -5.59
C LYS A 15 -4.48 -3.30 -4.42
N VAL A 16 -4.46 -3.82 -3.19
CA VAL A 16 -4.71 -3.01 -1.97
C VAL A 16 -3.67 -1.90 -1.87
N PHE A 17 -2.39 -2.24 -1.99
CA PHE A 17 -1.30 -1.30 -1.77
C PHE A 17 -1.22 -0.23 -2.86
N GLU A 18 -1.41 -0.59 -4.12
CA GLU A 18 -1.47 0.34 -5.25
C GLU A 18 -2.66 1.28 -5.13
N ARG A 19 -3.82 0.79 -4.68
CA ARG A 19 -4.99 1.64 -4.41
C ARG A 19 -4.69 2.67 -3.30
N LEU A 20 -4.00 2.26 -2.24
CA LEU A 20 -3.56 3.14 -1.16
C LEU A 20 -2.54 4.19 -1.65
N LEU A 21 -1.58 3.80 -2.50
CA LEU A 21 -0.62 4.72 -3.13
C LEU A 21 -1.34 5.78 -3.97
N TRP A 22 -2.30 5.35 -4.80
CA TRP A 22 -3.12 6.27 -5.58
C TRP A 22 -3.90 7.22 -4.66
N ALA A 23 -4.51 6.72 -3.59
CA ALA A 23 -5.30 7.57 -2.71
C ALA A 23 -4.44 8.60 -1.99
N GLN A 24 -3.21 8.25 -1.63
CA GLN A 24 -2.28 9.18 -0.99
C GLN A 24 -2.02 10.42 -1.87
N SER A 25 -1.90 10.27 -3.19
CA SER A 25 -1.75 11.40 -4.12
C SER A 25 -3.05 12.15 -4.44
N HIS A 26 -4.21 11.66 -3.98
CA HIS A 26 -5.53 12.18 -4.33
C HIS A 26 -6.43 12.50 -3.11
N GLY A 27 -5.85 12.75 -1.92
CA GLY A 27 -6.61 13.16 -0.73
C GLY A 27 -6.59 12.20 0.47
N GLY A 28 -5.80 11.13 0.40
CA GLY A 28 -5.14 10.52 1.55
C GLY A 28 -5.83 9.33 2.21
N VAL A 29 -7.16 9.27 2.27
CA VAL A 29 -7.86 8.23 3.06
C VAL A 29 -8.81 7.41 2.19
N LEU A 30 -8.70 6.08 2.28
CA LEU A 30 -9.67 5.16 1.70
C LEU A 30 -10.49 4.52 2.80
N SER A 31 -11.81 4.60 2.68
CA SER A 31 -12.71 3.86 3.53
C SER A 31 -12.60 2.35 3.30
N ARG A 32 -13.02 1.58 4.31
CA ARG A 32 -13.07 0.12 4.19
C ARG A 32 -14.06 -0.31 3.12
N GLN A 33 -15.15 0.43 2.97
CA GLN A 33 -16.17 0.19 1.95
C GLN A 33 -15.59 0.37 0.54
N GLU A 34 -14.96 1.51 0.25
CA GLU A 34 -14.34 1.78 -1.06
C GLU A 34 -13.27 0.75 -1.42
N LEU A 35 -12.47 0.32 -0.43
CA LEU A 35 -11.50 -0.75 -0.64
C LEU A 35 -12.18 -2.09 -0.95
N CYS A 36 -13.24 -2.44 -0.23
CA CYS A 36 -13.97 -3.67 -0.50
C CYS A 36 -14.62 -3.67 -1.89
N GLU A 37 -15.29 -2.58 -2.26
CA GLU A 37 -15.89 -2.38 -3.60
C GLU A 37 -14.86 -2.42 -4.72
N TYR A 38 -13.64 -1.93 -4.48
CA TYR A 38 -12.55 -1.99 -5.46
C TYR A 38 -11.96 -3.40 -5.63
N LEU A 39 -11.94 -4.19 -4.56
CA LEU A 39 -11.23 -5.48 -4.51
C LEU A 39 -12.10 -6.67 -4.92
N TRP A 40 -13.40 -6.61 -4.62
CA TRP A 40 -14.33 -7.72 -4.76
C TRP A 40 -15.63 -7.27 -5.41
N GLU A 41 -16.22 -8.11 -6.27
CA GLU A 41 -17.46 -7.82 -7.00
C GLU A 41 -18.67 -7.68 -6.07
N ASP A 42 -18.72 -8.51 -5.03
CA ASP A 42 -19.71 -8.47 -3.95
C ASP A 42 -19.46 -7.34 -2.93
N GLY A 43 -18.38 -6.57 -3.12
CA GLY A 43 -18.07 -5.37 -2.35
C GLY A 43 -17.97 -5.62 -0.86
N GLN A 44 -18.68 -4.80 -0.07
CA GLN A 44 -18.62 -4.86 1.38
C GLN A 44 -19.48 -6.00 1.94
N THR A 45 -18.83 -7.10 2.29
CA THR A 45 -19.40 -8.19 3.10
C THR A 45 -18.60 -8.37 4.39
N SER A 46 -19.18 -9.02 5.41
CA SER A 46 -18.45 -9.31 6.67
C SER A 46 -17.17 -10.13 6.46
N SER A 47 -17.21 -11.06 5.48
CA SER A 47 -16.05 -11.83 5.07
C SER A 47 -14.99 -10.93 4.41
N ASN A 48 -15.38 -10.11 3.44
CA ASN A 48 -14.46 -9.21 2.74
C ASN A 48 -13.83 -8.18 3.67
N MET A 49 -14.58 -7.66 4.65
CA MET A 49 -14.07 -6.76 5.69
C MET A 49 -13.01 -7.43 6.58
N SER A 50 -13.22 -8.69 6.93
CA SER A 50 -12.27 -9.49 7.70
C SER A 50 -11.02 -9.79 6.87
N GLN A 51 -11.19 -10.16 5.60
CA GLN A 51 -10.10 -10.37 4.66
C GLN A 51 -9.29 -9.10 4.41
N LEU A 52 -9.94 -7.95 4.23
CA LEU A 52 -9.28 -6.65 4.08
C LEU A 52 -8.38 -6.35 5.29
N SER A 53 -8.90 -6.57 6.50
CA SER A 53 -8.12 -6.37 7.73
C SER A 53 -6.90 -7.28 7.79
N CYS A 54 -7.05 -8.55 7.38
CA CYS A 54 -5.95 -9.50 7.25
C CYS A 54 -4.90 -9.05 6.21
N LEU A 55 -5.34 -8.57 5.04
CA LEU A 55 -4.47 -8.07 3.98
C LEU A 55 -3.64 -6.86 4.44
N ILE A 56 -4.28 -5.88 5.10
CA ILE A 56 -3.57 -4.71 5.65
C ILE A 56 -2.49 -5.16 6.65
N ASN A 57 -2.81 -6.10 7.54
CA ASN A 57 -1.84 -6.60 8.50
C ASN A 57 -0.68 -7.36 7.84
N LYS A 58 -0.97 -8.21 6.85
CA LYS A 58 0.06 -8.94 6.09
C LYS A 58 1.02 -7.98 5.36
N ILE A 59 0.49 -6.91 4.76
CA ILE A 59 1.29 -5.88 4.10
C ILE A 59 2.24 -5.21 5.11
N LYS A 60 1.74 -4.81 6.28
CA LYS A 60 2.57 -4.24 7.36
C LYS A 60 3.70 -5.18 7.78
N ILE A 61 3.37 -6.45 8.05
CA ILE A 61 4.34 -7.48 8.47
C ILE A 61 5.42 -7.70 7.40
N LYS A 62 5.08 -7.70 6.11
CA LYS A 62 6.08 -7.88 5.03
C LYS A 62 7.11 -6.76 5.01
N PHE A 63 6.70 -5.52 5.28
CA PHE A 63 7.64 -4.40 5.40
C PHE A 63 8.43 -4.45 6.70
N GLU A 64 7.80 -4.82 7.81
CA GLU A 64 8.47 -5.00 9.10
C GLU A 64 9.59 -6.06 9.02
N HIS A 65 9.31 -7.23 8.43
CA HIS A 65 10.32 -8.28 8.20
C HIS A 65 11.48 -7.84 7.29
N ALA A 66 11.28 -6.80 6.49
CA ALA A 66 12.33 -6.21 5.66
C ALA A 66 13.11 -5.10 6.37
N GLY A 67 12.84 -4.87 7.67
CA GLY A 67 13.51 -3.87 8.50
C GLY A 67 12.85 -2.50 8.50
N VAL A 68 11.64 -2.35 7.96
CA VAL A 68 10.91 -1.07 8.02
C VAL A 68 10.20 -0.97 9.37
N THR A 69 10.79 -0.22 10.29
CA THR A 69 10.35 -0.12 11.70
C THR A 69 9.27 0.94 11.95
N HIS A 70 9.03 1.82 10.98
CA HIS A 70 8.07 2.90 11.11
C HIS A 70 6.68 2.45 10.60
N GLU A 71 5.62 3.11 11.07
CA GLU A 71 4.26 2.80 10.60
C GLU A 71 4.15 2.98 9.08
N ILE A 72 3.60 1.98 8.38
CA ILE A 72 3.44 1.98 6.91
C ILE A 72 2.03 2.43 6.50
N ILE A 73 1.03 1.90 7.20
CA ILE A 73 -0.39 2.15 6.94
C ILE A 73 -1.02 2.57 8.27
N THR A 74 -1.56 3.77 8.32
CA THR A 74 -2.28 4.28 9.50
C THR A 74 -3.74 3.84 9.41
N THR A 75 -4.24 3.23 10.48
CA THR A 75 -5.68 2.95 10.62
C THR A 75 -6.36 4.17 11.24
N LEU A 76 -7.27 4.79 10.49
CA LEU A 76 -8.13 5.85 10.99
C LEU A 76 -9.47 5.24 11.40
N TRP A 77 -9.70 5.04 12.70
CA TRP A 77 -10.93 4.45 13.21
C TRP A 77 -12.17 5.19 12.70
N GLY A 78 -13.16 4.43 12.20
CA GLY A 78 -14.36 4.96 11.57
C GLY A 78 -14.17 5.59 10.19
N ARG A 79 -12.92 5.76 9.70
CA ARG A 79 -12.63 6.41 8.42
C ARG A 79 -11.98 5.49 7.40
N GLY A 80 -11.12 4.56 7.82
CA GLY A 80 -10.47 3.59 6.94
C GLY A 80 -8.95 3.58 7.08
N TYR A 81 -8.25 3.53 5.95
CA TYR A 81 -6.79 3.37 5.90
C TYR A 81 -6.14 4.46 5.06
N LYS A 82 -4.94 4.85 5.45
CA LYS A 82 -4.06 5.70 4.65
C LYS A 82 -2.62 5.20 4.71
N LEU A 83 -1.80 5.56 3.73
CA LEU A 83 -0.37 5.41 3.90
C LEU A 83 0.13 6.42 4.93
N ASN A 84 1.14 5.99 5.68
CA ASN A 84 1.91 6.93 6.47
C ASN A 84 2.68 7.87 5.53
N GLU A 85 2.68 9.16 5.85
CA GLU A 85 3.28 10.19 4.98
C GLU A 85 4.79 9.99 4.81
N GLU A 86 5.51 9.73 5.91
CA GLU A 86 6.96 9.50 5.88
C GLU A 86 7.31 8.25 5.07
N PHE A 87 6.52 7.19 5.22
CA PHE A 87 6.68 6.00 4.39
C PHE A 87 6.43 6.31 2.90
N TYR A 88 5.39 7.08 2.58
CA TYR A 88 5.06 7.45 1.21
C TYR A 88 6.17 8.29 0.55
N GLN A 89 6.74 9.25 1.27
CA GLN A 89 7.86 10.05 0.76
C GLN A 89 9.08 9.18 0.46
N ARG A 90 9.43 8.23 1.35
CA ARG A 90 10.50 7.26 1.08
C ARG A 90 10.21 6.36 -0.11
N TRP A 91 8.95 5.96 -0.29
CA TRP A 91 8.52 5.17 -1.45
C TRP A 91 8.75 5.91 -2.78
N LEU A 92 8.46 7.21 -2.83
CA LEU A 92 8.70 8.06 -3.99
C LEU A 92 10.19 8.31 -4.24
N ALA A 93 10.99 8.50 -3.18
CA ALA A 93 12.43 8.68 -3.30
C ALA A 93 13.10 7.46 -3.94
N GLU A 94 12.79 6.24 -3.48
CA GLU A 94 13.30 5.00 -4.10
C GLU A 94 12.86 4.85 -5.58
N GLU A 95 11.72 5.41 -5.95
CA GLU A 95 11.20 5.37 -7.33
C GLU A 95 11.99 6.29 -8.26
N GLN A 96 12.32 7.49 -7.79
CA GLN A 96 13.12 8.46 -8.55
C GLN A 96 14.57 7.98 -8.71
N GLU A 97 15.18 7.43 -7.65
CA GLU A 97 16.51 6.82 -7.74
C GLU A 97 16.53 5.67 -8.76
N ALA A 98 15.53 4.77 -8.73
CA ALA A 98 15.45 3.68 -9.68
C ALA A 98 15.30 4.15 -11.14
N GLN A 99 14.64 5.30 -11.36
CA GLN A 99 14.49 5.88 -12.70
C GLN A 99 15.77 6.59 -13.17
N LEU A 100 16.48 7.30 -12.28
CA LEU A 100 17.72 8.01 -12.59
C LEU A 100 18.86 7.05 -13.00
N TYR A 101 18.92 5.87 -12.39
CA TYR A 101 19.91 4.84 -12.67
C TYR A 101 19.45 3.77 -13.67
N SER A 102 18.35 4.00 -14.39
CA SER A 102 17.94 3.14 -15.51
C SER A 102 18.84 3.42 -16.73
N PRO A 103 19.39 2.40 -17.42
CA PRO A 103 20.42 2.56 -18.47
C PRO A 103 20.02 3.35 -19.72
N GLN A 104 18.87 4.02 -19.75
CA GLN A 104 18.40 4.86 -20.84
C GLN A 104 18.70 6.36 -20.65
N SER A 105 19.44 6.77 -19.62
CA SER A 105 19.87 8.17 -19.42
C SER A 105 21.28 8.50 -19.93
N VAL A 106 21.96 7.56 -20.59
CA VAL A 106 23.21 7.81 -21.30
C VAL A 106 22.92 7.86 -22.80
N ILE A 107 22.46 9.02 -23.28
CA ILE A 107 22.58 9.45 -24.68
C ILE A 107 23.11 10.88 -24.66
#